data_AF-A0A7Y3JIB5-F1
#
_entry.id   AF-A0A7Y3JIB5-F1
#
_cell.length_a   1.000
_cell.length_b   1.000
_cell.length_c   1.000
_cell.angle_alpha   90.00
_cell.angle_beta   90.00
_cell.angle_gamma   90.00
#
_symmetry.space_group_name_H-M   'P 1'
#
loop_
_entity.id
_entity.type
_entity.pdbx_description
1 polymer ?
#
loop_
_entity_poly.entity_id
_entity_poly.type
_entity_poly.pdbx_seq_one_letter_code
_entity_poly.pdbx_strand_id
1 'polypeptide(L)'
;MNGPFQGRSVSVVCDLSLDEQWFLYTKTAEIKKTILEGKDPSAFQISDPNLSVYLIFLEDSTRTKESFRNAALFHRVTVNVFDASSSSFNKQESLSDTLKMLVGYGRRSIFIIRSTVEGVCRHLENYIGAYCKKAGIPQPSFLNAGDGRHEHPSQEFLDEFSFLEQKKWNRNSIHIALIGDLYFGRTVHSKADGLQIFDSVQVDLIAPPELALPEFYAQKMKDHRFSLRFFSSIDAYLSQPDVADVWYFTRLQIERMGDEVLDKVEFLKASVTVRPDHLPQLPPGTKFYHPLPQNRLAPTIPLFAEPLEVNGWDEQSRNGYFTRITLIGMVGGVLGHEWKGLSVREPELLDNFIEEVPVSSAPRLVDPKTGIKPVDDGIVIDHIGLGRDIEQIWRLLDKIRRNLQLNYLSSQGVFASKKSQVIKGLISIPDIPELGFKKLKKLAALSPGCTLNIVQNKRVVHKYRVHMPPRIYNFAEIACRNENCISHARQHEPVEPEFIRSGGGFVCRYCERPHSFDEIWTS
;
A
#
# COMPACT_ATOMS: atom_id res chain seq x y z
N MET A 1 -17.71 7.69 -25.34
CA MET A 1 -16.44 7.85 -24.62
C MET A 1 -15.96 6.46 -24.23
N ASN A 2 -14.74 6.10 -24.63
CA ASN A 2 -14.04 4.83 -24.36
C ASN A 2 -12.54 5.15 -24.21
N GLY A 3 -12.20 6.07 -23.31
CA GLY A 3 -10.80 6.41 -23.01
C GLY A 3 -10.07 5.23 -22.36
N PRO A 4 -8.74 5.10 -22.49
CA PRO A 4 -7.97 3.98 -21.96
C PRO A 4 -8.00 3.88 -20.43
N PHE A 5 -8.38 4.96 -19.75
CA PHE A 5 -8.50 5.01 -18.29
C PHE A 5 -9.90 4.65 -17.79
N GLN A 6 -10.88 4.50 -18.68
CA GLN A 6 -12.27 4.31 -18.30
C GLN A 6 -12.48 3.04 -17.47
N GLY A 7 -13.07 3.17 -16.29
CA GLY A 7 -13.35 2.04 -15.40
C GLY A 7 -12.16 1.55 -14.58
N ARG A 8 -10.97 2.17 -14.71
CA ARG A 8 -9.84 1.94 -13.81
C ARG A 8 -10.10 2.56 -12.45
N SER A 9 -9.57 1.95 -11.40
CA SER A 9 -9.56 2.50 -10.05
C SER A 9 -8.21 3.12 -9.74
N VAL A 10 -8.21 4.03 -8.76
CA VAL A 10 -6.99 4.58 -8.17
C VAL A 10 -7.11 4.43 -6.66
N SER A 11 -6.57 3.32 -6.18
CA SER A 11 -6.52 2.94 -4.77
C SER A 11 -5.24 3.42 -4.11
N VAL A 12 -4.13 3.34 -4.84
CA VAL A 12 -2.77 3.73 -4.40
C VAL A 12 -2.11 4.64 -5.44
N VAL A 13 -1.06 5.40 -5.08
CA VAL A 13 -0.32 6.28 -6.00
C VAL A 13 0.22 5.49 -7.19
N CYS A 14 0.75 4.30 -6.93
CA CYS A 14 1.33 3.40 -7.92
C CYS A 14 0.31 2.75 -8.89
N ASP A 15 -1.01 2.98 -8.74
CA ASP A 15 -2.00 2.56 -9.74
C ASP A 15 -1.90 3.36 -11.04
N LEU A 16 -1.26 4.53 -10.99
CA LEU A 16 -0.86 5.32 -12.15
C LEU A 16 0.66 5.21 -12.33
N SER A 17 1.10 4.85 -13.52
CA SER A 17 2.53 4.89 -13.88
C SER A 17 3.05 6.33 -13.88
N LEU A 18 4.36 6.54 -13.83
CA LEU A 18 4.96 7.88 -13.87
C LEU A 18 4.55 8.66 -15.12
N ASP A 19 4.43 8.00 -16.27
CA ASP A 19 3.97 8.66 -17.50
C ASP A 19 2.48 9.06 -17.37
N GLU A 20 1.65 8.23 -16.71
CA GLU A 20 0.22 8.52 -16.49
C GLU A 20 0.03 9.64 -15.47
N GLN A 21 0.87 9.68 -14.43
CA GLN A 21 0.94 10.80 -13.49
C GLN A 21 1.35 12.09 -14.20
N TRP A 22 2.37 12.03 -15.07
CA TRP A 22 2.77 13.18 -15.89
C TRP A 22 1.66 13.67 -16.82
N PHE A 23 0.92 12.75 -17.43
CA PHE A 23 -0.26 13.08 -18.21
C PHE A 23 -1.32 13.78 -17.35
N LEU A 24 -1.61 13.24 -16.16
CA LEU A 24 -2.51 13.85 -15.19
C LEU A 24 -2.06 15.28 -14.85
N TYR A 25 -0.77 15.53 -14.59
CA TYR A 25 -0.28 16.88 -14.28
C TYR A 25 -0.38 17.84 -15.46
N THR A 26 -0.03 17.38 -16.66
CA THR A 26 -0.13 18.19 -17.88
C THR A 26 -1.58 18.59 -18.15
N LYS A 27 -2.53 17.65 -18.02
CA LYS A 27 -3.96 17.94 -18.19
C LYS A 27 -4.52 18.82 -17.09
N THR A 28 -4.06 18.63 -15.85
CA THR A 28 -4.43 19.52 -14.75
C THR A 28 -4.00 20.96 -15.03
N ALA A 29 -2.81 21.17 -15.59
CA ALA A 29 -2.32 22.50 -15.96
C ALA A 29 -3.14 23.12 -17.10
N GLU A 30 -3.47 22.35 -18.13
CA GLU A 30 -4.34 22.78 -19.24
C GLU A 30 -5.73 23.21 -18.73
N ILE A 31 -6.34 22.40 -17.88
CA ILE A 31 -7.66 22.67 -17.29
C ILE A 31 -7.61 23.91 -16.40
N LYS A 32 -6.63 23.97 -15.49
CA LYS A 32 -6.42 25.11 -14.59
C LYS A 32 -6.27 26.41 -15.39
N LYS A 33 -5.41 26.41 -16.41
CA LYS A 33 -5.20 27.56 -17.29
C LYS A 33 -6.49 27.97 -18.01
N THR A 34 -7.21 27.02 -18.60
CA THR A 34 -8.46 27.28 -19.33
C THR A 34 -9.49 27.96 -18.44
N ILE A 35 -9.69 27.44 -17.22
CA ILE A 35 -10.65 27.98 -16.25
C ILE A 35 -10.22 29.38 -15.78
N LEU A 36 -8.94 29.58 -15.43
CA LEU A 36 -8.45 30.87 -14.93
C LEU A 36 -8.46 31.96 -16.01
N GLU A 37 -8.29 31.61 -17.28
CA GLU A 37 -8.40 32.54 -18.41
C GLU A 37 -9.85 32.82 -18.83
N GLY A 38 -10.85 32.21 -18.15
CA GLY A 38 -12.27 32.39 -18.47
C GLY A 38 -12.70 31.75 -19.80
N LYS A 39 -11.92 30.81 -20.33
CA LYS A 39 -12.22 30.06 -21.56
C LYS A 39 -13.20 28.93 -21.28
N ASP A 40 -13.91 28.46 -22.32
CA ASP A 40 -14.86 27.35 -22.20
C ASP A 40 -14.14 26.03 -21.88
N PRO A 41 -14.43 25.39 -20.73
CA PRO A 41 -13.79 24.14 -20.34
C PRO A 41 -14.59 22.90 -20.77
N SER A 42 -15.62 23.05 -21.62
CA SER A 42 -16.53 21.97 -22.04
C SER A 42 -15.82 20.74 -22.62
N ALA A 43 -14.68 20.94 -23.29
CA ALA A 43 -13.85 19.85 -23.84
C ALA A 43 -13.33 18.87 -22.77
N PHE A 44 -13.27 19.28 -21.50
CA PHE A 44 -12.81 18.45 -20.37
C PHE A 44 -13.99 17.85 -19.57
N GLN A 45 -15.23 18.13 -19.94
CA GLN A 45 -16.43 17.71 -19.22
C GLN A 45 -16.98 16.42 -19.79
N ILE A 46 -17.32 15.46 -18.91
CA ILE A 46 -17.87 14.16 -19.34
C ILE A 46 -19.28 14.37 -19.93
N SER A 47 -20.14 15.13 -19.25
CA SER A 47 -21.51 15.46 -19.68
C SER A 47 -22.36 14.22 -20.06
N ASP A 48 -22.15 13.10 -19.37
CA ASP A 48 -22.93 11.87 -19.55
C ASP A 48 -23.98 11.74 -18.43
N PRO A 49 -25.29 11.90 -18.72
CA PRO A 49 -26.33 11.77 -17.71
C PRO A 49 -26.47 10.35 -17.15
N ASN A 50 -25.89 9.33 -17.81
CA ASN A 50 -25.89 7.95 -17.34
C ASN A 50 -24.73 7.62 -16.39
N LEU A 51 -23.82 8.57 -16.17
CA LEU A 51 -22.74 8.44 -15.21
C LEU A 51 -23.15 9.03 -13.85
N SER A 52 -23.07 8.20 -12.82
CA SER A 52 -23.28 8.60 -11.43
C SER A 52 -21.96 8.63 -10.66
N VAL A 53 -21.67 9.74 -9.99
CA VAL A 53 -20.56 9.86 -9.05
C VAL A 53 -21.11 9.78 -7.63
N TYR A 54 -20.62 8.83 -6.85
CA TYR A 54 -21.01 8.62 -5.46
C TYR A 54 -19.87 9.03 -4.53
N LEU A 55 -20.14 9.98 -3.63
CA LEU A 55 -19.21 10.36 -2.57
C LEU A 55 -19.58 9.59 -1.29
N ILE A 56 -18.71 8.68 -0.86
CA ILE A 56 -18.89 7.84 0.31
C ILE A 56 -17.79 8.20 1.31
N PHE A 57 -18.14 9.03 2.29
CA PHE A 57 -17.22 9.51 3.32
C PHE A 57 -17.66 8.92 4.67
N LEU A 58 -16.97 7.86 5.09
CA LEU A 58 -17.19 7.16 6.37
C LEU A 58 -16.37 7.77 7.52
N GLU A 59 -15.43 8.67 7.19
CA GLU A 59 -14.71 9.51 8.15
C GLU A 59 -14.83 10.99 7.75
N ASP A 60 -14.79 11.86 8.76
CA ASP A 60 -14.98 13.29 8.58
C ASP A 60 -13.91 13.92 7.68
N SER A 61 -14.37 14.64 6.65
CA SER A 61 -13.50 15.44 5.80
C SER A 61 -14.27 16.48 4.98
N THR A 62 -14.23 17.73 5.40
CA THR A 62 -14.91 18.81 4.66
C THR A 62 -14.18 19.14 3.35
N ARG A 63 -12.87 19.42 3.40
CA ARG A 63 -12.10 19.89 2.23
C ARG A 63 -12.07 18.83 1.13
N THR A 64 -11.82 17.59 1.50
CA THR A 64 -11.71 16.50 0.52
C THR A 64 -13.06 16.21 -0.12
N LYS A 65 -14.12 16.17 0.68
CA LYS A 65 -15.49 15.94 0.19
C LYS A 65 -15.95 17.06 -0.74
N GLU A 66 -15.83 18.31 -0.34
CA GLU A 66 -16.32 19.44 -1.15
C GLU A 66 -15.53 19.63 -2.44
N SER A 67 -14.19 19.45 -2.42
CA SER A 67 -13.40 19.54 -3.65
C SER A 67 -13.72 18.42 -4.64
N PHE A 68 -13.95 17.18 -4.18
CA PHE A 68 -14.42 16.10 -5.05
C PHE A 68 -15.84 16.34 -5.56
N ARG A 69 -16.74 16.85 -4.72
CA ARG A 69 -18.11 17.18 -5.10
C ARG A 69 -18.13 18.24 -6.19
N ASN A 70 -17.37 19.31 -6.01
CA ASN A 70 -17.24 20.38 -7.00
C ASN A 70 -16.59 19.87 -8.29
N ALA A 71 -15.56 19.02 -8.20
CA ALA A 71 -14.95 18.40 -9.37
C ALA A 71 -15.93 17.50 -10.14
N ALA A 72 -16.79 16.74 -9.44
CA ALA A 72 -17.83 15.95 -10.07
C ALA A 72 -18.89 16.84 -10.76
N LEU A 73 -19.34 17.92 -10.08
CA LEU A 73 -20.29 18.88 -10.65
C LEU A 73 -19.74 19.58 -11.90
N PHE A 74 -18.43 19.85 -11.95
CA PHE A 74 -17.78 20.38 -13.15
C PHE A 74 -18.02 19.49 -14.38
N HIS A 75 -18.04 18.17 -14.22
CA HIS A 75 -18.28 17.24 -15.35
C HIS A 75 -19.75 17.12 -15.77
N ARG A 76 -20.70 17.82 -15.11
CA ARG A 76 -22.13 17.81 -15.44
C ARG A 76 -22.75 16.40 -15.40
N VAL A 77 -22.37 15.62 -14.40
CA VAL A 77 -22.84 14.24 -14.15
C VAL A 77 -23.76 14.20 -12.92
N THR A 78 -24.44 13.07 -12.69
CA THR A 78 -25.25 12.88 -11.50
C THR A 78 -24.36 12.72 -10.28
N VAL A 79 -24.46 13.59 -9.28
CA VAL A 79 -23.64 13.55 -8.06
C VAL A 79 -24.50 13.14 -6.86
N ASN A 80 -24.14 12.03 -6.23
CA ASN A 80 -24.80 11.49 -5.05
C ASN A 80 -23.86 11.59 -3.84
N VAL A 81 -24.33 12.17 -2.75
CA VAL A 81 -23.59 12.18 -1.48
C VAL A 81 -24.23 11.16 -0.56
N PHE A 82 -23.48 10.12 -0.22
CA PHE A 82 -23.93 9.09 0.69
C PHE A 82 -23.73 9.58 2.13
N ASP A 83 -24.82 9.61 2.88
CA ASP A 83 -24.79 9.93 4.31
C ASP A 83 -24.69 8.64 5.12
N ALA A 84 -23.48 8.36 5.63
CA ALA A 84 -23.21 7.18 6.43
C ALA A 84 -24.09 7.12 7.69
N SER A 85 -24.42 8.28 8.28
CA SER A 85 -25.15 8.36 9.56
C SER A 85 -26.62 7.92 9.45
N SER A 86 -27.24 8.09 8.28
CA SER A 86 -28.65 7.75 8.02
C SER A 86 -28.84 6.48 7.18
N SER A 87 -27.75 5.83 6.76
CA SER A 87 -27.78 4.70 5.84
C SER A 87 -27.90 3.32 6.49
N SER A 88 -28.22 2.31 5.67
CA SER A 88 -28.33 0.89 6.03
C SER A 88 -27.07 0.26 6.64
N PHE A 89 -25.94 0.98 6.73
CA PHE A 89 -24.78 0.56 7.54
C PHE A 89 -25.18 0.24 9.00
N ASN A 90 -26.19 0.94 9.52
CA ASN A 90 -26.76 0.68 10.85
C ASN A 90 -27.47 -0.69 10.96
N LYS A 91 -27.67 -1.41 9.86
CA LYS A 91 -28.31 -2.74 9.80
C LYS A 91 -27.32 -3.89 9.59
N GLN A 92 -26.02 -3.68 9.83
CA GLN A 92 -24.96 -4.71 9.68
C GLN A 92 -24.77 -5.21 8.24
N GLU A 93 -25.17 -4.45 7.22
CA GLU A 93 -24.87 -4.75 5.82
C GLU A 93 -23.41 -4.37 5.49
N SER A 94 -22.72 -5.18 4.68
CA SER A 94 -21.35 -4.91 4.26
C SER A 94 -21.30 -3.73 3.28
N LEU A 95 -20.21 -2.94 3.32
CA LEU A 95 -19.98 -1.87 2.33
C LEU A 95 -19.96 -2.43 0.92
N SER A 96 -19.40 -3.63 0.77
CA SER A 96 -19.34 -4.38 -0.48
C SER A 96 -20.72 -4.64 -1.09
N ASP A 97 -21.69 -5.07 -0.28
CA ASP A 97 -23.05 -5.36 -0.75
C ASP A 97 -23.86 -4.10 -1.05
N THR A 98 -23.75 -3.07 -0.19
CA THR A 98 -24.37 -1.76 -0.45
C THR A 98 -23.87 -1.18 -1.78
N LEU A 99 -22.57 -1.18 -2.03
CA LEU A 99 -21.99 -0.67 -3.27
C LEU A 99 -22.38 -1.50 -4.50
N LYS A 100 -22.39 -2.82 -4.38
CA LYS A 100 -22.85 -3.72 -5.44
C LYS A 100 -24.30 -3.42 -5.84
N MET A 101 -25.16 -3.12 -4.88
CA MET A 101 -26.52 -2.66 -5.13
C MET A 101 -26.53 -1.32 -5.88
N LEU A 102 -25.74 -0.34 -5.46
CA LEU A 102 -25.65 0.98 -6.12
C LEU A 102 -25.15 0.89 -7.58
N VAL A 103 -24.23 -0.03 -7.85
CA VAL A 103 -23.75 -0.34 -9.21
C VAL A 103 -24.91 -0.79 -10.10
N GLY A 104 -25.89 -1.50 -9.56
CA GLY A 104 -27.07 -1.96 -10.30
C GLY A 104 -28.05 -0.84 -10.70
N TYR A 105 -27.98 0.34 -10.08
CA TYR A 105 -28.89 1.45 -10.38
C TYR A 105 -28.46 2.30 -11.58
N GLY A 106 -27.16 2.34 -11.86
CA GLY A 106 -26.57 3.14 -12.93
C GLY A 106 -26.06 2.28 -14.08
N ARG A 107 -25.87 2.91 -15.25
CA ARG A 107 -25.10 2.27 -16.33
C ARG A 107 -23.60 2.37 -16.12
N ARG A 108 -23.15 3.46 -15.48
CA ARG A 108 -21.75 3.73 -15.15
C ARG A 108 -21.69 4.44 -13.80
N SER A 109 -20.70 4.08 -12.99
CA SER A 109 -20.51 4.67 -11.67
C SER A 109 -19.04 4.94 -11.37
N ILE A 110 -18.77 6.06 -10.70
CA ILE A 110 -17.49 6.36 -10.05
C ILE A 110 -17.77 6.51 -8.56
N PHE A 111 -17.06 5.75 -7.74
CA PHE A 111 -17.16 5.81 -6.28
C PHE A 111 -15.92 6.50 -5.73
N ILE A 112 -16.13 7.60 -5.01
CA ILE A 112 -15.08 8.33 -4.30
C ILE A 112 -15.23 7.96 -2.83
N ILE A 113 -14.26 7.22 -2.30
CA ILE A 113 -14.39 6.55 -1.00
C ILE A 113 -13.35 7.09 -0.04
N ARG A 114 -13.81 7.49 1.14
CA ARG A 114 -12.97 7.78 2.29
C ARG A 114 -13.40 6.91 3.46
N SER A 115 -12.46 6.16 4.03
CA SER A 115 -12.75 5.14 5.04
C SER A 115 -11.64 5.08 6.10
N THR A 116 -11.97 4.59 7.30
CA THR A 116 -10.96 4.19 8.29
C THR A 116 -10.35 2.82 7.99
N VAL A 117 -10.99 2.05 7.10
CA VAL A 117 -10.57 0.70 6.69
C VAL A 117 -9.62 0.77 5.51
N GLU A 118 -8.42 0.22 5.69
CA GLU A 118 -7.30 0.25 4.75
C GLU A 118 -7.46 -0.82 3.67
N GLY A 119 -7.18 -0.46 2.42
CA GLY A 119 -7.28 -1.32 1.24
C GLY A 119 -8.69 -1.50 0.68
N VAL A 120 -9.65 -0.71 1.15
CA VAL A 120 -11.08 -0.83 0.80
C VAL A 120 -11.33 -0.66 -0.72
N CYS A 121 -10.69 0.31 -1.36
CA CYS A 121 -10.90 0.56 -2.81
C CYS A 121 -10.40 -0.61 -3.66
N ARG A 122 -9.25 -1.21 -3.29
CA ARG A 122 -8.70 -2.39 -3.98
C ARG A 122 -9.62 -3.60 -3.84
N HIS A 123 -10.14 -3.84 -2.64
CA HIS A 123 -11.11 -4.90 -2.42
C HIS A 123 -12.37 -4.70 -3.28
N LEU A 124 -12.94 -3.50 -3.25
CA LEU A 124 -14.15 -3.18 -4.00
C LEU A 124 -13.94 -3.30 -5.51
N GLU A 125 -12.81 -2.83 -6.03
CA GLU A 125 -12.42 -3.02 -7.44
C GLU A 125 -12.46 -4.50 -7.82
N ASN A 126 -11.83 -5.37 -7.03
CA ASN A 126 -11.77 -6.81 -7.32
C ASN A 126 -13.15 -7.48 -7.17
N TYR A 127 -13.84 -7.25 -6.06
CA TYR A 127 -15.13 -7.88 -5.74
C TYR A 127 -16.22 -7.46 -6.72
N ILE A 128 -16.36 -6.15 -6.97
CA ILE A 128 -17.37 -5.61 -7.87
C ILE A 128 -16.97 -5.84 -9.33
N GLY A 129 -15.68 -5.73 -9.68
CA GLY A 129 -15.19 -6.05 -11.02
C GLY A 129 -15.53 -7.49 -11.44
N ALA A 130 -15.34 -8.47 -10.54
CA ALA A 130 -15.73 -9.85 -10.79
C ALA A 130 -17.25 -10.00 -11.00
N TYR A 131 -18.06 -9.30 -10.20
CA TYR A 131 -19.51 -9.26 -10.37
C TYR A 131 -19.93 -8.64 -11.71
N CYS A 132 -19.37 -7.47 -12.06
CA CYS A 132 -19.65 -6.75 -13.30
C CYS A 132 -19.30 -7.61 -14.53
N LYS A 133 -18.15 -8.29 -14.50
CA LYS A 133 -17.74 -9.22 -15.57
C LYS A 133 -18.74 -10.37 -15.76
N LYS A 134 -19.25 -10.94 -14.66
CA LYS A 134 -20.26 -12.01 -14.71
C LYS A 134 -21.63 -11.51 -15.20
N ALA A 135 -22.01 -10.30 -14.80
CA ALA A 135 -23.29 -9.69 -15.15
C ALA A 135 -23.30 -9.00 -16.54
N GLY A 136 -22.14 -8.84 -17.19
CA GLY A 136 -22.01 -8.17 -18.49
C GLY A 136 -22.26 -6.65 -18.43
N ILE A 137 -21.99 -6.03 -17.27
CA ILE A 137 -22.16 -4.58 -17.06
C ILE A 137 -20.80 -3.88 -16.96
N PRO A 138 -20.73 -2.56 -17.26
CA PRO A 138 -19.49 -1.80 -17.12
C PRO A 138 -18.93 -1.85 -15.69
N GLN A 139 -17.62 -2.02 -15.58
CA GLN A 139 -16.92 -1.93 -14.30
C GLN A 139 -16.94 -0.46 -13.82
N PRO A 140 -17.32 -0.20 -12.55
CA PRO A 140 -17.18 1.11 -11.96
C PRO A 140 -15.72 1.41 -11.57
N SER A 141 -15.41 2.70 -11.43
CA SER A 141 -14.12 3.14 -10.90
C SER A 141 -14.21 3.43 -9.40
N PHE A 142 -13.16 3.08 -8.65
CA PHE A 142 -13.02 3.44 -7.24
C PHE A 142 -11.86 4.42 -7.08
N LEU A 143 -12.12 5.59 -6.49
CA LEU A 143 -11.11 6.62 -6.21
C LEU A 143 -10.91 6.73 -4.70
N ASN A 144 -9.70 6.45 -4.23
CA ASN A 144 -9.34 6.57 -2.83
C ASN A 144 -9.15 8.04 -2.42
N ALA A 145 -10.05 8.52 -1.55
CA ALA A 145 -10.03 9.84 -0.93
C ALA A 145 -9.45 9.82 0.50
N GLY A 146 -8.76 8.73 0.86
CA GLY A 146 -8.10 8.45 2.12
C GLY A 146 -8.62 7.17 2.77
N ASP A 147 -7.74 6.19 3.01
CA ASP A 147 -8.07 4.94 3.70
C ASP A 147 -7.19 4.72 4.94
N GLY A 148 -7.75 4.96 6.12
CA GLY A 148 -7.06 4.76 7.40
C GLY A 148 -5.72 5.48 7.47
N ARG A 149 -4.66 4.74 7.83
CA ARG A 149 -3.26 5.21 7.86
C ARG A 149 -2.45 4.77 6.63
N HIS A 150 -3.10 4.13 5.67
CA HIS A 150 -2.48 3.56 4.48
C HIS A 150 -2.13 4.68 3.49
N GLU A 151 -3.10 5.20 2.73
CA GLU A 151 -2.77 6.15 1.67
C GLU A 151 -3.82 7.22 1.40
N HIS A 152 -3.43 8.25 0.63
CA HIS A 152 -4.34 9.26 0.10
C HIS A 152 -3.86 9.73 -1.30
N PRO A 153 -4.03 8.92 -2.37
CA PRO A 153 -3.40 9.17 -3.68
C PRO A 153 -3.77 10.53 -4.29
N SER A 154 -5.04 10.91 -4.22
CA SER A 154 -5.50 12.22 -4.74
C SER A 154 -4.92 13.43 -4.01
N GLN A 155 -4.41 13.26 -2.77
CA GLN A 155 -3.66 14.28 -2.06
C GLN A 155 -2.20 14.29 -2.50
N GLU A 156 -1.59 13.12 -2.75
CA GLU A 156 -0.23 13.08 -3.27
C GLU A 156 -0.14 13.73 -4.66
N PHE A 157 -1.07 13.40 -5.57
CA PHE A 157 -1.07 14.01 -6.90
C PHE A 157 -1.23 15.53 -6.89
N LEU A 158 -2.05 16.09 -5.99
CA LEU A 158 -2.21 17.53 -5.90
C LEU A 158 -0.99 18.20 -5.24
N ASP A 159 -0.30 17.48 -4.34
CA ASP A 159 0.95 17.94 -3.74
C ASP A 159 2.05 18.02 -4.80
N GLU A 160 2.26 16.93 -5.55
CA GLU A 160 3.25 16.87 -6.64
C GLU A 160 2.96 17.90 -7.73
N PHE A 161 1.69 18.07 -8.13
CA PHE A 161 1.31 19.14 -9.05
C PHE A 161 1.72 20.52 -8.53
N SER A 162 1.52 20.78 -7.23
CA SER A 162 1.89 22.04 -6.60
C SER A 162 3.41 22.24 -6.51
N PHE A 163 4.16 21.16 -6.26
CA PHE A 163 5.62 21.19 -6.27
C PHE A 163 6.16 21.43 -7.69
N LEU A 164 5.59 20.76 -8.69
CA LEU A 164 5.93 20.97 -10.09
C LEU A 164 5.67 22.42 -10.53
N GLU A 165 4.55 23.02 -10.11
CA GLU A 165 4.29 24.45 -10.37
C GLU A 165 5.36 25.35 -9.74
N GLN A 166 5.72 25.12 -8.46
CA GLN A 166 6.80 25.87 -7.80
C GLN A 166 8.14 25.70 -8.53
N LYS A 167 8.45 24.48 -8.97
CA LYS A 167 9.67 24.12 -9.71
C LYS A 167 9.59 24.47 -11.20
N LYS A 168 8.55 25.18 -11.64
CA LYS A 168 8.34 25.58 -13.06
C LYS A 168 8.42 24.38 -14.01
N TRP A 169 7.78 23.28 -13.62
CA TRP A 169 7.70 22.02 -14.36
C TRP A 169 9.05 21.31 -14.55
N ASN A 170 10.08 21.70 -13.79
CA ASN A 170 11.36 21.01 -13.78
C ASN A 170 11.28 19.75 -12.90
N ARG A 171 11.61 18.60 -13.50
CA ARG A 171 11.59 17.27 -12.84
C ARG A 171 12.97 16.75 -12.46
N ASN A 172 14.04 17.48 -12.74
CA ASN A 172 15.41 16.99 -12.53
C ASN A 172 15.69 16.66 -11.06
N SER A 173 15.14 17.45 -10.13
CA SER A 173 15.34 17.21 -8.70
C SER A 173 14.30 17.88 -7.83
N ILE A 174 13.98 17.26 -6.71
CA ILE A 174 13.26 17.87 -5.59
C ILE A 174 14.05 17.67 -4.29
N HIS A 175 14.14 18.73 -3.49
CA HIS A 175 14.62 18.71 -2.13
C HIS A 175 13.49 19.16 -1.22
N ILE A 176 12.99 18.26 -0.39
CA ILE A 176 11.78 18.45 0.41
C ILE A 176 12.04 18.17 1.88
N ALA A 177 11.56 19.07 2.74
CA ALA A 177 11.52 18.91 4.19
C ALA A 177 10.12 18.42 4.60
N LEU A 178 10.02 17.27 5.27
CA LEU A 178 8.77 16.73 5.82
C LEU A 178 8.78 16.97 7.34
N ILE A 179 7.84 17.78 7.83
CA ILE A 179 7.85 18.29 9.20
C ILE A 179 6.54 17.98 9.92
N GLY A 180 6.61 17.50 11.16
CA GLY A 180 5.44 17.30 12.02
C GLY A 180 5.29 15.86 12.51
N ASP A 181 4.05 15.37 12.51
CA ASP A 181 3.74 13.96 12.77
C ASP A 181 3.96 13.13 11.50
N LEU A 182 5.12 12.47 11.43
CA LEU A 182 5.48 11.57 10.32
C LEU A 182 5.07 10.13 10.62
N TYR A 183 4.62 9.83 11.84
CA TYR A 183 4.24 8.48 12.28
C TYR A 183 2.80 8.12 11.89
N PHE A 184 1.86 9.04 12.09
CA PHE A 184 0.45 8.86 11.74
C PHE A 184 0.04 9.58 10.44
N GLY A 185 0.93 10.39 9.88
CA GLY A 185 0.68 11.22 8.70
C GLY A 185 0.54 10.42 7.40
N ARG A 186 -0.66 9.93 7.07
CA ARG A 186 -0.93 9.19 5.81
C ARG A 186 -0.50 9.92 4.53
N THR A 187 -0.48 11.25 4.54
CA THR A 187 -0.03 12.03 3.38
C THR A 187 1.49 12.01 3.23
N VAL A 188 2.23 11.88 4.34
CA VAL A 188 3.68 11.62 4.33
C VAL A 188 3.95 10.19 3.89
N HIS A 189 3.12 9.22 4.32
CA HIS A 189 3.24 7.83 3.89
C HIS A 189 3.07 7.69 2.38
N SER A 190 2.12 8.42 1.79
CA SER A 190 1.90 8.45 0.33
C SER A 190 3.13 8.97 -0.43
N LYS A 191 3.94 9.85 0.18
CA LYS A 191 5.21 10.33 -0.39
C LYS A 191 6.30 9.26 -0.45
N ALA A 192 6.13 8.14 0.26
CA ALA A 192 7.07 7.03 0.14
C ALA A 192 7.03 6.42 -1.26
N ASP A 193 5.85 6.39 -1.90
CA ASP A 193 5.69 5.99 -3.30
C ASP A 193 5.55 7.18 -4.25
N GLY A 194 5.14 8.34 -3.74
CA GLY A 194 5.19 9.62 -4.43
C GLY A 194 6.62 10.12 -4.64
N LEU A 195 6.74 11.31 -5.18
CA LEU A 195 7.97 12.04 -5.56
C LEU A 195 8.80 11.40 -6.68
N GLN A 196 8.49 10.17 -7.10
CA GLN A 196 9.18 9.49 -8.21
C GLN A 196 8.99 10.17 -9.57
N ILE A 197 8.08 11.15 -9.68
CA ILE A 197 8.00 12.02 -10.85
C ILE A 197 9.26 12.89 -11.03
N PHE A 198 10.07 13.05 -9.97
CA PHE A 198 11.35 13.73 -10.01
C PHE A 198 12.50 12.73 -10.15
N ASP A 199 13.48 13.05 -11.00
CA ASP A 199 14.62 12.16 -11.30
C ASP A 199 15.56 11.96 -10.09
N SER A 200 15.67 12.98 -9.24
CA SER A 200 16.48 12.96 -8.01
C SER A 200 15.67 13.51 -6.83
N VAL A 201 15.55 12.73 -5.76
CA VAL A 201 14.74 13.07 -4.59
C VAL A 201 15.60 13.09 -3.34
N GLN A 202 15.66 14.24 -2.66
CA GLN A 202 16.24 14.39 -1.33
C GLN A 202 15.14 14.75 -0.33
N VAL A 203 14.99 13.95 0.72
CA VAL A 203 13.95 14.10 1.75
C VAL A 203 14.60 14.29 3.11
N ASP A 204 14.27 15.41 3.75
CA ASP A 204 14.67 15.72 5.12
C ASP A 204 13.49 15.46 6.05
N LEU A 205 13.63 14.44 6.89
CA LEU A 205 12.63 14.01 7.86
C LEU A 205 12.88 14.77 9.17
N ILE A 206 12.05 15.76 9.47
CA ILE A 206 12.20 16.67 10.60
C ILE A 206 11.13 16.37 11.64
N ALA A 207 11.48 15.47 12.55
CA ALA A 207 10.61 15.01 13.62
C ALA A 207 11.44 14.44 14.78
N PRO A 208 11.05 14.70 16.04
CA PRO A 208 11.60 13.99 17.19
C PRO A 208 11.27 12.48 17.11
N PRO A 209 12.00 11.60 17.83
CA PRO A 209 11.82 10.15 17.75
C PRO A 209 10.38 9.65 17.92
N GLU A 210 9.59 10.32 18.76
CA GLU A 210 8.18 10.01 19.02
C GLU A 210 7.27 10.23 17.80
N LEU A 211 7.69 11.06 16.84
CA LEU A 211 6.94 11.43 15.64
C LEU A 211 7.60 10.91 14.35
N ALA A 212 8.64 10.08 14.49
CA ALA A 212 9.47 9.65 13.37
C ALA A 212 8.70 8.79 12.36
N LEU A 213 9.11 8.87 11.10
CA LEU A 213 8.56 8.05 10.02
C LEU A 213 8.78 6.56 10.36
N PRO A 214 7.77 5.69 10.23
CA PRO A 214 7.93 4.26 10.45
C PRO A 214 9.02 3.69 9.53
N GLU A 215 9.88 2.82 10.06
CA GLU A 215 11.07 2.33 9.34
C GLU A 215 10.74 1.73 7.97
N PHE A 216 9.59 1.07 7.83
CA PHE A 216 9.23 0.47 6.56
C PHE A 216 8.96 1.50 5.45
N TYR A 217 8.41 2.69 5.77
CA TYR A 217 8.27 3.76 4.79
C TYR A 217 9.62 4.39 4.46
N ALA A 218 10.50 4.55 5.46
CA ALA A 218 11.86 4.99 5.24
C ALA A 218 12.62 4.00 4.34
N GLN A 219 12.44 2.69 4.54
CA GLN A 219 13.01 1.66 3.67
C GLN A 219 12.40 1.69 2.26
N LYS A 220 11.08 1.87 2.13
CA LYS A 220 10.39 2.03 0.83
C LYS A 220 10.98 3.22 0.05
N MET A 221 11.18 4.37 0.71
CA MET A 221 11.85 5.54 0.12
C MET A 221 13.29 5.24 -0.33
N LYS A 222 14.07 4.48 0.48
CA LYS A 222 15.43 4.05 0.10
C LYS A 222 15.42 3.10 -1.10
N ASP A 223 14.44 2.18 -1.17
CA ASP A 223 14.28 1.24 -2.29
C ASP A 223 13.96 1.99 -3.59
N HIS A 224 13.25 3.12 -3.50
CA HIS A 224 13.03 4.08 -4.59
C HIS A 224 14.22 5.02 -4.85
N ARG A 225 15.35 4.83 -4.14
CA ARG A 225 16.62 5.57 -4.26
C ARG A 225 16.54 7.04 -3.78
N PHE A 226 15.66 7.34 -2.84
CA PHE A 226 15.63 8.68 -2.23
C PHE A 226 16.81 8.86 -1.27
N SER A 227 17.39 10.06 -1.26
CA SER A 227 18.38 10.46 -0.26
C SER A 227 17.64 10.92 1.00
N LEU A 228 17.81 10.22 2.11
CA LEU A 228 17.13 10.54 3.37
C LEU A 228 18.08 11.15 4.40
N ARG A 229 17.67 12.25 5.03
CA ARG A 229 18.34 12.81 6.21
C ARG A 229 17.33 12.98 7.35
N PHE A 230 17.82 12.88 8.58
CA PHE A 230 16.97 12.87 9.78
C PHE A 230 17.38 13.99 10.72
N PHE A 231 16.40 14.76 11.18
CA PHE A 231 16.61 15.88 12.10
C PHE A 231 15.57 15.84 13.21
N SER A 232 16.00 16.07 14.45
CA SER A 232 15.10 16.02 15.62
C SER A 232 14.18 17.23 15.76
N SER A 233 14.51 18.35 15.12
CA SER A 233 13.74 19.59 15.17
C SER A 233 14.07 20.52 13.99
N ILE A 234 13.22 21.52 13.76
CA ILE A 234 13.47 22.59 12.78
C ILE A 234 14.78 23.33 13.12
N ASP A 235 15.06 23.57 14.41
CA ASP A 235 16.29 24.23 14.84
C ASP A 235 17.54 23.40 14.48
N ALA A 236 17.51 22.09 14.71
CA ALA A 236 18.60 21.19 14.31
C ALA A 236 18.78 21.18 12.79
N TYR A 237 17.68 21.22 12.04
CA TYR A 237 17.70 21.24 10.58
C TYR A 237 18.24 22.54 9.98
N LEU A 238 17.94 23.69 10.58
CA LEU A 238 18.43 25.01 10.13
C LEU A 238 19.86 25.32 10.59
N SER A 239 20.45 24.50 11.47
CA SER A 239 21.84 24.65 11.92
C SER A 239 22.90 24.30 10.87
N GLN A 240 22.48 23.84 9.69
CA GLN A 240 23.31 23.41 8.58
C GLN A 240 22.88 24.13 7.28
N PRO A 241 23.76 24.25 6.27
CA PRO A 241 23.52 25.14 5.12
C PRO A 241 22.66 24.57 3.99
N ASP A 242 22.48 23.24 3.92
CA ASP A 242 21.74 22.56 2.86
C ASP A 242 20.26 22.40 3.26
N VAL A 243 19.49 23.47 3.09
CA VAL A 243 18.06 23.57 3.46
C VAL A 243 17.18 23.50 2.22
N ALA A 244 16.16 22.66 2.26
CA ALA A 244 15.10 22.51 1.26
C ALA A 244 14.31 23.80 1.04
N ASP A 245 13.82 24.00 -0.17
CA ASP A 245 12.90 25.07 -0.56
C ASP A 245 11.43 24.60 -0.65
N VAL A 246 11.18 23.30 -0.49
CA VAL A 246 9.83 22.71 -0.36
C VAL A 246 9.67 22.21 1.08
N TRP A 247 8.82 22.85 1.87
CA TRP A 247 8.54 22.42 3.25
C TRP A 247 7.12 21.92 3.32
N TYR A 248 6.93 20.66 3.69
CA TYR A 248 5.62 20.03 3.82
C TYR A 248 5.34 19.68 5.27
N PHE A 249 4.43 20.44 5.87
CA PHE A 249 4.04 20.28 7.25
C PHE A 249 2.84 19.34 7.37
N THR A 250 2.83 18.52 8.42
CA THR A 250 1.63 17.78 8.84
C THR A 250 1.05 18.36 10.12
N ARG A 251 -0.21 18.01 10.37
CA ARG A 251 -0.86 18.28 11.65
C ARG A 251 -0.32 17.31 12.69
N LEU A 252 0.07 17.83 13.86
CA LEU A 252 0.32 17.04 15.06
C LEU A 252 -0.96 16.33 15.52
N GLN A 253 -0.97 15.00 15.49
CA GLN A 253 -2.12 14.19 15.93
C GLN A 253 -1.95 13.70 17.37
N ILE A 254 -1.78 14.65 18.29
CA ILE A 254 -1.55 14.36 19.72
C ILE A 254 -2.63 13.44 20.29
N GLU A 255 -3.86 13.57 19.79
CA GLU A 255 -4.99 12.71 20.17
C GLU A 255 -4.82 11.21 19.85
N ARG A 256 -3.81 10.84 19.06
CA ARG A 256 -3.50 9.45 18.68
C ARG A 256 -2.29 8.88 19.43
N MET A 257 -1.65 9.68 20.26
CA MET A 257 -0.44 9.32 21.00
C MET A 257 -0.82 8.71 22.36
N GLY A 258 0.02 7.81 22.88
CA GLY A 258 -0.20 7.20 24.19
C GLY A 258 0.03 8.17 25.34
N ASP A 259 -0.44 7.82 26.54
CA ASP A 259 -0.40 8.68 27.73
C ASP A 259 1.03 9.17 28.06
N GLU A 260 2.06 8.35 27.83
CA GLU A 260 3.48 8.70 28.05
C GLU A 260 3.98 9.85 27.17
N VAL A 261 3.32 10.11 26.03
CA VAL A 261 3.69 11.17 25.10
C VAL A 261 3.07 12.51 25.50
N LEU A 262 1.97 12.49 26.29
CA LEU A 262 1.27 13.69 26.73
C LEU A 262 2.16 14.62 27.56
N ASP A 263 3.07 14.05 28.37
CA ASP A 263 4.02 14.81 29.18
C ASP A 263 5.08 15.56 28.34
N LYS A 264 5.30 15.14 27.08
CA LYS A 264 6.29 15.73 26.16
C LYS A 264 5.67 16.66 25.11
N VAL A 265 4.35 16.84 25.12
CA VAL A 265 3.61 17.51 24.05
C VAL A 265 4.16 18.90 23.70
N GLU A 266 4.51 19.71 24.70
CA GLU A 266 5.03 21.06 24.43
C GLU A 266 6.41 21.04 23.76
N PHE A 267 7.27 20.09 24.15
CA PHE A 267 8.56 19.87 23.47
C PHE A 267 8.36 19.40 22.03
N LEU A 268 7.45 18.44 21.82
CA LEU A 268 7.14 17.92 20.48
C LEU A 268 6.62 19.02 19.57
N LYS A 269 5.67 19.83 20.05
CA LYS A 269 5.14 21.00 19.34
C LYS A 269 6.25 21.98 18.98
N ALA A 270 7.06 22.38 19.94
CA ALA A 270 8.14 23.35 19.72
C ALA A 270 9.15 22.87 18.67
N SER A 271 9.43 21.56 18.64
CA SER A 271 10.40 20.95 17.72
C SER A 271 9.99 21.02 16.25
N VAL A 272 8.68 21.05 15.96
CA VAL A 272 8.13 20.96 14.59
C VAL A 272 7.24 22.16 14.20
N THR A 273 7.27 23.23 15.00
CA THR A 273 6.54 24.48 14.73
C THR A 273 7.48 25.55 14.22
N VAL A 274 7.18 26.12 13.05
CA VAL A 274 7.98 27.22 12.49
C VAL A 274 7.78 28.50 13.30
N ARG A 275 8.86 29.27 13.46
CA ARG A 275 8.90 30.53 14.20
C ARG A 275 9.45 31.66 13.33
N PRO A 276 9.16 32.94 13.66
CA PRO A 276 9.64 34.07 12.87
C PRO A 276 11.18 34.12 12.71
N ASP A 277 11.95 33.68 13.71
CA ASP A 277 13.41 33.60 13.69
C ASP A 277 13.97 32.57 12.70
N HIS A 278 13.14 31.63 12.23
CA HIS A 278 13.53 30.67 11.19
C HIS A 278 13.54 31.27 9.79
N LEU A 279 12.68 32.27 9.52
CA LEU A 279 12.46 32.79 8.16
C LEU A 279 13.73 33.30 7.46
N PRO A 280 14.65 34.05 8.12
CA PRO A 280 15.86 34.54 7.46
C PRO A 280 16.85 33.44 7.05
N GLN A 281 16.68 32.22 7.57
CA GLN A 281 17.55 31.08 7.29
C GLN A 281 17.04 30.24 6.10
N LEU A 282 15.86 30.54 5.59
CA LEU A 282 15.24 29.80 4.50
C LEU A 282 15.83 30.21 3.15
N PRO A 283 16.03 29.26 2.22
CA PRO A 283 16.40 29.57 0.85
C PRO A 283 15.37 30.52 0.18
N PRO A 284 15.80 31.40 -0.74
CA PRO A 284 14.89 32.20 -1.54
C PRO A 284 13.90 31.34 -2.33
N GLY A 285 12.62 31.73 -2.34
CA GLY A 285 11.57 30.98 -3.04
C GLY A 285 11.02 29.77 -2.27
N THR A 286 11.40 29.61 -1.00
CA THR A 286 10.85 28.57 -0.12
C THR A 286 9.33 28.68 -0.01
N LYS A 287 8.64 27.54 -0.10
CA LYS A 287 7.19 27.42 0.10
C LYS A 287 6.85 26.41 1.18
N PHE A 288 5.85 26.77 1.98
CA PHE A 288 5.26 25.95 3.02
C PHE A 288 3.95 25.37 2.48
N TYR A 289 3.86 24.05 2.53
CA TYR A 289 2.72 23.25 2.14
C TYR A 289 2.15 22.53 3.36
N HIS A 290 0.85 22.28 3.34
CA HIS A 290 0.17 21.57 4.42
C HIS A 290 -1.13 20.95 3.85
N PRO A 291 -1.40 19.66 4.08
CA PRO A 291 -2.59 18.99 3.50
C PRO A 291 -3.91 19.49 4.09
N LEU A 292 -3.84 20.11 5.27
CA LEU A 292 -4.95 20.68 6.04
C LEU A 292 -5.96 19.60 6.50
N PRO A 293 -6.81 19.88 7.51
CA PRO A 293 -6.87 21.09 8.34
C PRO A 293 -5.67 21.20 9.29
N GLN A 294 -5.33 22.44 9.63
CA GLN A 294 -4.39 22.73 10.71
C GLN A 294 -5.16 22.90 12.03
N ASN A 295 -4.57 22.49 13.14
CA ASN A 295 -5.10 22.80 14.46
C ASN A 295 -4.83 24.28 14.77
N ARG A 296 -5.89 25.09 14.93
CA ARG A 296 -5.74 26.53 15.23
C ARG A 296 -5.15 26.81 16.61
N LEU A 297 -5.30 25.89 17.56
CA LEU A 297 -4.78 26.05 18.93
C LEU A 297 -3.32 25.59 19.05
N ALA A 298 -2.85 24.75 18.12
CA ALA A 298 -1.48 24.27 18.08
C ALA A 298 -1.03 24.05 16.62
N PRO A 299 -0.85 25.14 15.85
CA PRO A 299 -0.48 25.03 14.44
C PRO A 299 1.02 24.77 14.29
N THR A 300 1.40 23.88 13.37
CA THR A 300 2.80 23.69 12.94
C THR A 300 3.31 24.84 12.07
N ILE A 301 2.39 25.55 11.41
CA ILE A 301 2.60 26.80 10.67
C ILE A 301 1.73 27.88 11.33
N PRO A 302 2.27 28.71 12.24
CA PRO A 302 1.47 29.72 12.91
C PRO A 302 0.99 30.83 11.96
N LEU A 303 -0.03 31.57 12.40
CA LEU A 303 -0.76 32.58 11.59
C LEU A 303 0.13 33.67 10.99
N PHE A 304 1.30 33.97 11.59
CA PHE A 304 2.22 34.97 11.04
C PHE A 304 2.68 34.64 9.62
N ALA A 305 2.69 33.35 9.24
CA ALA A 305 3.12 32.91 7.93
C ALA A 305 2.05 33.09 6.84
N GLU A 306 0.77 33.25 7.21
CA GLU A 306 -0.35 33.37 6.25
C GLU A 306 -0.17 34.50 5.22
N PRO A 307 0.17 35.75 5.61
CA PRO A 307 0.34 36.84 4.65
C PRO A 307 1.71 36.83 3.95
N LEU A 308 2.60 35.89 4.25
CA LEU A 308 3.97 35.88 3.74
C LEU A 308 4.09 35.11 2.43
N GLU A 309 5.13 35.42 1.65
CA GLU A 309 5.43 34.71 0.40
C GLU A 309 5.73 33.22 0.59
N VAL A 310 6.07 32.76 1.80
CA VAL A 310 6.25 31.33 2.08
C VAL A 310 4.93 30.55 2.02
N ASN A 311 3.76 31.20 2.03
CA ASN A 311 2.48 30.51 1.91
C ASN A 311 2.34 29.82 0.54
N GLY A 312 2.31 28.48 0.56
CA GLY A 312 2.00 27.61 -0.58
C GLY A 312 0.75 26.76 -0.39
N TRP A 313 0.25 26.60 0.85
CA TRP A 313 -0.86 25.69 1.16
C TRP A 313 -2.22 26.17 0.64
N ASP A 314 -2.40 27.48 0.40
CA ASP A 314 -3.63 28.02 -0.17
C ASP A 314 -3.76 27.64 -1.65
N GLU A 315 -2.69 27.81 -2.43
CA GLU A 315 -2.67 27.41 -3.84
C GLU A 315 -2.71 25.88 -3.98
N GLN A 316 -2.01 25.15 -3.11
CA GLN A 316 -2.12 23.69 -3.00
C GLN A 316 -3.57 23.23 -2.79
N SER A 317 -4.31 23.90 -1.91
CA SER A 317 -5.72 23.59 -1.66
C SER A 317 -6.58 23.80 -2.91
N ARG A 318 -6.32 24.87 -3.67
CA ARG A 318 -6.99 25.16 -4.96
C ARG A 318 -6.62 24.12 -6.02
N ASN A 319 -5.36 23.70 -6.07
CA ASN A 319 -4.87 22.66 -6.97
C ASN A 319 -5.56 21.32 -6.76
N GLY A 320 -6.03 21.04 -5.53
CA GLY A 320 -6.88 19.89 -5.26
C GLY A 320 -8.15 19.82 -6.11
N TYR A 321 -8.79 20.95 -6.40
CA TYR A 321 -9.99 20.98 -7.25
C TYR A 321 -9.66 20.58 -8.70
N PHE A 322 -8.63 21.19 -9.30
CA PHE A 322 -8.24 20.90 -10.68
C PHE A 322 -7.71 19.48 -10.85
N THR A 323 -6.88 19.01 -9.92
CA THR A 323 -6.33 17.64 -9.96
C THR A 323 -7.45 16.59 -9.92
N ARG A 324 -8.49 16.83 -9.12
CA ARG A 324 -9.64 15.92 -8.98
C ARG A 324 -10.57 15.97 -10.19
N ILE A 325 -10.72 17.13 -10.84
CA ILE A 325 -11.37 17.22 -12.15
C ILE A 325 -10.65 16.31 -13.14
N THR A 326 -9.32 16.44 -13.24
CA THR A 326 -8.55 15.61 -14.16
C THR A 326 -8.70 14.13 -13.86
N LEU A 327 -8.60 13.74 -12.58
CA LEU A 327 -8.71 12.35 -12.15
C LEU A 327 -10.08 11.74 -12.50
N ILE A 328 -11.17 12.46 -12.21
CA ILE A 328 -12.54 12.03 -12.60
C ILE A 328 -12.66 11.99 -14.12
N GLY A 329 -12.12 12.97 -14.84
CA GLY A 329 -12.12 13.02 -16.30
C GLY A 329 -11.38 11.83 -16.96
N MET A 330 -10.26 11.42 -16.38
CA MET A 330 -9.51 10.23 -16.80
C MET A 330 -10.35 8.97 -16.61
N VAL A 331 -10.75 8.65 -15.37
CA VAL A 331 -11.49 7.39 -15.10
C VAL A 331 -12.91 7.38 -15.67
N GLY A 332 -13.48 8.57 -15.91
CA GLY A 332 -14.72 8.78 -16.64
C GLY A 332 -14.58 8.67 -18.17
N GLY A 333 -13.35 8.61 -18.68
CA GLY A 333 -13.05 8.32 -20.09
C GLY A 333 -13.21 9.50 -21.04
N VAL A 334 -13.30 10.74 -20.54
CA VAL A 334 -13.25 11.95 -21.40
C VAL A 334 -11.81 12.39 -21.67
N LEU A 335 -10.88 12.10 -20.75
CA LEU A 335 -9.44 12.34 -20.93
C LEU A 335 -8.70 11.04 -21.24
N GLY A 336 -7.64 11.15 -22.05
CA GLY A 336 -6.73 10.05 -22.37
C GLY A 336 -6.90 9.47 -23.77
N HIS A 337 -7.73 10.05 -24.64
CA HIS A 337 -7.81 9.62 -26.04
C HIS A 337 -6.50 9.84 -26.81
N GLU A 338 -5.73 10.84 -26.39
CA GLU A 338 -4.40 11.17 -26.90
C GLU A 338 -3.27 10.37 -26.23
N TRP A 339 -3.58 9.58 -25.20
CA TRP A 339 -2.60 8.83 -24.43
C TRP A 339 -1.96 7.72 -25.28
N LYS A 340 -0.62 7.71 -25.33
CA LYS A 340 0.19 6.72 -26.06
C LYS A 340 1.29 6.07 -25.22
N GLY A 341 1.34 6.38 -23.92
CA GLY A 341 2.36 5.88 -23.01
C GLY A 341 2.12 4.44 -22.56
N LEU A 342 3.02 3.94 -21.73
CA LEU A 342 2.91 2.61 -21.13
C LEU A 342 2.02 2.68 -19.88
N SER A 343 0.94 1.92 -19.87
CA SER A 343 0.13 1.76 -18.66
C SER A 343 0.72 0.71 -17.72
N VAL A 344 0.47 0.87 -16.42
CA VAL A 344 0.81 -0.14 -15.41
C VAL A 344 0.16 -1.46 -15.81
N ARG A 345 0.97 -2.51 -15.97
CA ARG A 345 0.48 -3.88 -16.06
C ARG A 345 0.64 -4.52 -14.69
N GLU A 346 -0.42 -5.09 -14.15
CA GLU A 346 -0.25 -5.97 -12.99
C GLU A 346 0.72 -7.09 -13.39
N PRO A 347 1.78 -7.34 -12.60
CA PRO A 347 2.72 -8.40 -12.89
C PRO A 347 2.00 -9.74 -12.83
N GLU A 348 2.23 -10.60 -13.82
CA GLU A 348 1.68 -11.95 -13.82
C GLU A 348 2.36 -12.78 -12.72
N LEU A 349 1.62 -13.07 -11.64
CA LEU A 349 2.12 -13.87 -10.52
C LEU A 349 2.01 -15.37 -10.84
N LEU A 350 2.94 -15.85 -11.68
CA LEU A 350 3.06 -17.26 -12.02
C LEU A 350 3.55 -18.06 -10.80
N ASP A 351 2.82 -19.10 -10.41
CA ASP A 351 3.15 -19.99 -9.27
C ASP A 351 4.35 -20.93 -9.57
N ASN A 352 5.49 -20.35 -9.97
CA ASN A 352 6.73 -21.03 -10.32
C ASN A 352 7.64 -21.30 -9.11
N PHE A 353 7.05 -21.75 -8.00
CA PHE A 353 7.77 -21.94 -6.74
C PHE A 353 8.28 -23.38 -6.53
N ILE A 354 8.14 -24.26 -7.52
CA ILE A 354 8.57 -25.66 -7.45
C ILE A 354 9.58 -25.90 -8.57
N GLU A 355 10.75 -26.43 -8.22
CA GLU A 355 11.82 -26.78 -9.14
C GLU A 355 12.14 -28.27 -8.99
N GLU A 356 12.07 -29.04 -10.07
CA GLU A 356 12.55 -30.43 -10.06
C GLU A 356 14.08 -30.45 -10.11
N VAL A 357 14.69 -31.16 -9.17
CA VAL A 357 16.15 -31.27 -9.01
C VAL A 357 16.57 -32.69 -9.37
N PRO A 358 17.67 -32.87 -10.13
CA PRO A 358 18.16 -34.20 -10.47
C PRO A 358 18.40 -35.07 -9.23
N VAL A 359 17.90 -36.30 -9.28
CA VAL A 359 18.19 -37.31 -8.27
C VAL A 359 19.60 -37.84 -8.51
N SER A 360 20.44 -37.85 -7.48
CA SER A 360 21.78 -38.45 -7.55
C SER A 360 21.66 -39.97 -7.71
N SER A 361 22.34 -40.53 -8.70
CA SER A 361 22.34 -41.95 -9.08
C SER A 361 22.92 -42.93 -8.05
N ALA A 362 23.41 -42.45 -6.90
CA ALA A 362 23.88 -43.33 -5.83
C ALA A 362 22.70 -43.85 -4.98
N PRO A 363 22.60 -45.16 -4.70
CA PRO A 363 21.56 -45.71 -3.85
C PRO A 363 21.70 -45.13 -2.43
N ARG A 364 20.86 -44.14 -2.10
CA ARG A 364 20.69 -43.72 -0.71
C ARG A 364 19.69 -44.65 -0.07
N LEU A 365 20.18 -45.70 0.58
CA LEU A 365 19.45 -46.28 1.69
C LEU A 365 19.11 -45.13 2.64
N VAL A 366 17.84 -45.02 3.05
CA VAL A 366 17.43 -44.09 4.09
C VAL A 366 18.15 -44.51 5.36
N ASP A 367 19.32 -43.93 5.58
CA ASP A 367 20.16 -44.19 6.73
C ASP A 367 19.30 -43.90 7.98
N PRO A 368 19.05 -44.89 8.87
CA PRO A 368 18.17 -44.69 10.01
C PRO A 368 18.76 -43.63 10.92
N LYS A 369 18.32 -42.39 10.75
CA LYS A 369 18.67 -41.34 11.70
C LYS A 369 17.87 -41.62 12.97
N THR A 370 18.57 -41.74 14.09
CA THR A 370 17.99 -42.03 15.42
C THR A 370 16.71 -41.24 15.66
N GLY A 371 15.58 -41.93 15.84
CA GLY A 371 14.28 -41.35 16.15
C GLY A 371 13.30 -41.17 14.98
N ILE A 372 13.69 -41.40 13.73
CA ILE A 372 12.80 -41.35 12.56
C ILE A 372 12.76 -42.69 11.84
N LYS A 373 11.56 -43.26 11.64
CA LYS A 373 11.38 -44.50 10.88
C LYS A 373 11.68 -44.26 9.39
N PRO A 374 12.51 -45.11 8.74
CA PRO A 374 12.68 -45.07 7.30
C PRO A 374 11.33 -45.21 6.59
N VAL A 375 11.17 -44.46 5.49
CA VAL A 375 9.99 -44.52 4.64
C VAL A 375 10.28 -45.43 3.45
N ASP A 376 9.48 -46.48 3.28
CA ASP A 376 9.60 -47.43 2.16
C ASP A 376 8.97 -46.82 0.90
N ASP A 377 7.74 -46.35 1.03
CA ASP A 377 7.01 -45.56 0.03
C ASP A 377 6.41 -44.34 0.73
N GLY A 378 6.59 -43.14 0.17
CA GLY A 378 6.06 -41.91 0.75
C GLY A 378 6.90 -40.67 0.45
N ILE A 379 6.89 -39.71 1.38
CA ILE A 379 7.53 -38.40 1.21
C ILE A 379 8.50 -38.11 2.34
N VAL A 380 9.66 -37.55 2.00
CA VAL A 380 10.61 -36.98 2.97
C VAL A 380 10.85 -35.50 2.65
N ILE A 381 10.41 -34.62 3.54
CA ILE A 381 10.72 -33.19 3.52
C ILE A 381 12.02 -32.97 4.28
N ASP A 382 13.06 -32.50 3.60
CA ASP A 382 14.41 -32.30 4.14
C ASP A 382 14.85 -30.83 3.98
N HIS A 383 15.88 -30.41 4.73
CA HIS A 383 16.39 -29.03 4.76
C HIS A 383 15.41 -27.99 5.34
N ILE A 384 14.52 -28.40 6.24
CA ILE A 384 13.62 -27.48 6.95
C ILE A 384 14.45 -26.60 7.89
N GLY A 385 14.29 -25.27 7.81
CA GLY A 385 14.99 -24.33 8.70
C GLY A 385 16.52 -24.42 8.65
N LEU A 386 17.10 -24.81 7.51
CA LEU A 386 18.55 -24.97 7.35
C LEU A 386 19.32 -23.71 7.81
N GLY A 387 20.25 -23.88 8.75
CA GLY A 387 21.08 -22.77 9.26
C GLY A 387 20.47 -21.96 10.39
N ARG A 388 19.24 -22.28 10.81
CA ARG A 388 18.61 -21.73 12.03
C ARG A 388 19.08 -22.48 13.27
N ASP A 389 18.83 -21.90 14.44
CA ASP A 389 19.09 -22.58 15.71
C ASP A 389 18.14 -23.77 15.91
N ILE A 390 18.49 -24.68 16.83
CA ILE A 390 17.74 -25.93 17.05
C ILE A 390 16.30 -25.65 17.49
N GLU A 391 16.08 -24.63 18.32
CA GLU A 391 14.76 -24.30 18.85
C GLU A 391 13.83 -23.77 17.75
N GLN A 392 14.33 -22.88 16.90
CA GLN A 392 13.65 -22.36 15.73
C GLN A 392 13.30 -23.47 14.75
N ILE A 393 14.19 -24.45 14.54
CA ILE A 393 13.91 -25.60 13.68
C ILE A 393 12.77 -26.43 14.27
N TRP A 394 12.78 -26.73 15.57
CA TRP A 394 11.67 -27.46 16.22
C TRP A 394 10.35 -26.72 16.11
N ARG A 395 10.32 -25.41 16.40
CA ARG A 395 9.13 -24.57 16.22
C ARG A 395 8.61 -24.63 14.78
N LEU A 396 9.49 -24.61 13.79
CA LEU A 396 9.12 -24.69 12.38
C LEU A 396 8.58 -26.07 11.99
N LEU A 397 9.18 -27.16 12.48
CA LEU A 397 8.69 -28.52 12.28
C LEU A 397 7.26 -28.69 12.81
N ASP A 398 7.00 -28.22 14.03
CA ASP A 398 5.67 -28.27 14.64
C ASP A 398 4.67 -27.41 13.86
N LYS A 399 5.07 -26.21 13.44
CA LYS A 399 4.23 -25.32 12.61
C LYS A 399 3.88 -25.97 11.27
N ILE A 400 4.83 -26.62 10.59
CA ILE A 400 4.57 -27.35 9.34
C ILE A 400 3.60 -28.50 9.58
N ARG A 401 3.81 -29.33 10.61
CA ARG A 401 2.90 -30.46 10.88
C ARG A 401 1.49 -30.01 11.23
N ARG A 402 1.33 -28.93 12.00
CA ARG A 402 0.01 -28.35 12.29
C ARG A 402 -0.67 -27.84 11.02
N ASN A 403 -0.01 -26.97 10.25
CA ASN A 403 -0.60 -26.30 9.08
C ASN A 403 -0.85 -27.23 7.88
N LEU A 404 -0.08 -28.32 7.76
CA LEU A 404 -0.27 -29.35 6.73
C LEU A 404 -1.13 -30.54 7.21
N GLN A 405 -1.57 -30.53 8.47
CA GLN A 405 -2.34 -31.59 9.11
C GLN A 405 -1.62 -32.95 9.10
N LEU A 406 -0.31 -32.94 9.40
CA LEU A 406 0.56 -34.12 9.40
C LEU A 406 0.81 -34.69 10.80
N ASN A 407 0.16 -34.17 11.84
CA ASN A 407 0.42 -34.52 13.25
C ASN A 407 0.36 -36.04 13.51
N TYR A 408 -0.57 -36.76 12.90
CA TYR A 408 -0.74 -38.21 13.08
C TYR A 408 -0.13 -39.05 11.95
N LEU A 409 0.39 -38.40 10.91
CA LEU A 409 0.83 -39.05 9.67
C LEU A 409 2.33 -38.97 9.45
N SER A 410 3.07 -38.33 10.37
CA SER A 410 4.49 -38.04 10.14
C SER A 410 5.35 -38.19 11.39
N SER A 411 6.63 -38.45 11.15
CA SER A 411 7.70 -38.36 12.14
C SER A 411 8.62 -37.19 11.80
N GLN A 412 9.26 -36.60 12.80
CA GLN A 412 10.07 -35.39 12.65
C GLN A 412 11.36 -35.44 13.47
N GLY A 413 12.35 -34.64 13.11
CA GLY A 413 13.59 -34.54 13.86
C GLY A 413 14.57 -33.52 13.30
N VAL A 414 15.59 -33.22 14.09
CA VAL A 414 16.64 -32.23 13.79
C VAL A 414 17.99 -32.95 13.68
N PHE A 415 18.75 -32.66 12.62
CA PHE A 415 19.98 -33.38 12.28
C PHE A 415 21.03 -32.44 11.68
N ALA A 416 22.30 -32.79 11.87
CA ALA A 416 23.40 -32.15 11.13
C ALA A 416 23.45 -32.63 9.67
N SER A 417 23.69 -31.70 8.75
CA SER A 417 23.92 -32.00 7.34
C SER A 417 25.27 -32.67 7.13
N LYS A 418 25.28 -33.88 6.53
CA LYS A 418 26.53 -34.63 6.23
C LYS A 418 27.51 -33.85 5.32
N LYS A 419 27.04 -32.89 4.53
CA LYS A 419 27.87 -32.12 3.58
C LYS A 419 28.42 -30.82 4.15
N SER A 420 27.75 -30.22 5.12
CA SER A 420 28.04 -28.83 5.54
C SER A 420 28.11 -28.64 7.05
N GLN A 421 27.87 -29.68 7.87
CA GLN A 421 27.75 -29.61 9.34
C GLN A 421 26.66 -28.65 9.85
N VAL A 422 25.88 -28.03 8.95
CA VAL A 422 24.76 -27.14 9.28
C VAL A 422 23.56 -27.96 9.76
N ILE A 423 22.90 -27.49 10.82
CA ILE A 423 21.71 -28.13 11.40
C ILE A 423 20.48 -27.91 10.51
N LYS A 424 19.64 -28.93 10.39
CA LYS A 424 18.38 -28.90 9.63
C LYS A 424 17.31 -29.80 10.22
N GLY A 425 16.05 -29.45 9.98
CA GLY A 425 14.88 -30.27 10.26
C GLY A 425 14.53 -31.22 9.11
N LEU A 426 13.86 -32.32 9.46
CA LEU A 426 13.35 -33.32 8.53
C LEU A 426 11.98 -33.82 9.00
N ILE A 427 11.05 -33.99 8.06
CA ILE A 427 9.73 -34.63 8.28
C ILE A 427 9.61 -35.81 7.31
N SER A 428 9.24 -36.98 7.83
CA SER A 428 8.97 -38.20 7.06
C SER A 428 7.49 -38.56 7.12
N ILE A 429 6.89 -38.79 5.96
CA ILE A 429 5.46 -39.02 5.76
C ILE A 429 5.30 -40.34 4.99
N PRO A 430 5.11 -41.48 5.68
CA PRO A 430 4.91 -42.77 5.01
C PRO A 430 3.57 -42.83 4.27
N ASP A 431 3.51 -43.68 3.25
CA ASP A 431 2.31 -44.09 2.50
C ASP A 431 1.56 -42.96 1.78
N ILE A 432 2.20 -41.80 1.59
CA ILE A 432 1.66 -40.68 0.81
C ILE A 432 2.52 -40.47 -0.45
N PRO A 433 2.00 -40.76 -1.66
CA PRO A 433 2.80 -40.70 -2.88
C PRO A 433 3.07 -39.27 -3.38
N GLU A 434 2.18 -38.33 -3.07
CA GLU A 434 2.30 -36.93 -3.48
C GLU A 434 1.68 -35.97 -2.47
N LEU A 435 2.18 -34.73 -2.46
CA LEU A 435 1.62 -33.65 -1.66
C LEU A 435 0.83 -32.74 -2.60
N GLY A 436 -0.49 -32.65 -2.44
CA GLY A 436 -1.32 -31.80 -3.30
C GLY A 436 -0.87 -30.33 -3.30
N PHE A 437 -1.10 -29.62 -4.41
CA PHE A 437 -0.59 -28.26 -4.66
C PHE A 437 -0.84 -27.28 -3.50
N LYS A 438 -2.02 -27.34 -2.88
CA LYS A 438 -2.38 -26.50 -1.72
C LYS A 438 -1.43 -26.71 -0.53
N LYS A 439 -1.07 -27.95 -0.22
CA LYS A 439 -0.14 -28.30 0.86
C LYS A 439 1.32 -27.97 0.48
N LEU A 440 1.69 -28.16 -0.78
CA LEU A 440 2.99 -27.73 -1.31
C LEU A 440 3.21 -26.22 -1.18
N LYS A 441 2.21 -25.42 -1.55
CA LYS A 441 2.25 -23.96 -1.44
C LYS A 441 2.39 -23.49 0.02
N LYS A 442 1.67 -24.13 0.96
CA LYS A 442 1.84 -23.90 2.40
C LYS A 442 3.26 -24.23 2.88
N LEU A 443 3.80 -25.39 2.47
CA LEU A 443 5.16 -25.80 2.83
C LEU A 443 6.20 -24.80 2.32
N ALA A 444 6.07 -24.41 1.06
CA ALA A 444 6.95 -23.44 0.38
C ALA A 444 6.96 -22.08 1.09
N ALA A 445 5.80 -21.63 1.56
CA ALA A 445 5.64 -20.41 2.34
C ALA A 445 6.20 -20.49 3.77
N LEU A 446 6.04 -21.64 4.44
CA LEU A 446 6.53 -21.84 5.82
C LEU A 446 8.05 -22.04 5.86
N SER A 447 8.59 -22.82 4.93
CA SER A 447 10.01 -23.19 4.89
C SER A 447 10.56 -23.16 3.46
N PRO A 448 10.78 -21.97 2.88
CA PRO A 448 11.42 -21.84 1.58
C PRO A 448 12.80 -22.51 1.57
N GLY A 449 13.18 -23.07 0.42
CA GLY A 449 14.46 -23.73 0.21
C GLY A 449 14.50 -25.18 0.69
N CYS A 450 13.45 -25.69 1.33
CA CYS A 450 13.38 -27.12 1.66
C CYS A 450 13.21 -27.99 0.41
N THR A 451 13.48 -29.29 0.56
CA THR A 451 13.40 -30.27 -0.53
C THR A 451 12.38 -31.34 -0.20
N LEU A 452 11.43 -31.56 -1.11
CA LEU A 452 10.49 -32.67 -1.10
C LEU A 452 11.11 -33.85 -1.87
N ASN A 453 11.35 -34.97 -1.21
CA ASN A 453 11.83 -36.19 -1.85
C ASN A 453 10.68 -37.20 -1.90
N ILE A 454 10.28 -37.62 -3.10
CA ILE A 454 9.31 -38.71 -3.31
C ILE A 454 10.08 -40.02 -3.27
N VAL A 455 9.72 -40.89 -2.34
CA VAL A 455 10.38 -42.18 -2.09
C VAL A 455 9.47 -43.30 -2.55
N GLN A 456 10.01 -44.22 -3.36
CA GLN A 456 9.36 -45.46 -3.74
C GLN A 456 10.35 -46.61 -3.64
N ASN A 457 9.93 -47.74 -3.07
CA ASN A 457 10.81 -48.91 -2.83
C ASN A 457 12.15 -48.53 -2.18
N LYS A 458 12.12 -47.67 -1.15
CA LYS A 458 13.29 -47.15 -0.40
C LYS A 458 14.26 -46.30 -1.23
N ARG A 459 13.87 -45.83 -2.42
CA ARG A 459 14.68 -44.97 -3.30
C ARG A 459 13.96 -43.67 -3.59
N VAL A 460 14.72 -42.57 -3.61
CA VAL A 460 14.18 -41.28 -4.07
C VAL A 460 13.98 -41.37 -5.59
N VAL A 461 12.74 -41.22 -6.06
CA VAL A 461 12.40 -41.25 -7.49
C VAL A 461 12.26 -39.85 -8.07
N HIS A 462 11.72 -38.91 -7.30
CA HIS A 462 11.65 -37.49 -7.65
C HIS A 462 12.14 -36.64 -6.49
N LYS A 463 12.73 -35.50 -6.82
CA LYS A 463 13.16 -34.52 -5.85
C LYS A 463 12.77 -33.13 -6.32
N TYR A 464 12.04 -32.42 -5.48
CA TYR A 464 11.62 -31.05 -5.75
C TYR A 464 12.22 -30.12 -4.71
N ARG A 465 12.76 -28.98 -5.14
CA ARG A 465 13.08 -27.86 -4.27
C ARG A 465 11.94 -26.87 -4.33
N VAL A 466 11.46 -26.43 -3.16
CA VAL A 466 10.43 -25.42 -3.08
C VAL A 466 11.05 -24.06 -2.75
N HIS A 467 10.63 -23.04 -3.47
CA HIS A 467 11.05 -21.65 -3.31
C HIS A 467 9.91 -20.84 -2.68
N MET A 468 10.19 -19.62 -2.24
CA MET A 468 9.16 -18.74 -1.70
C MET A 468 8.08 -18.49 -2.78
N PRO A 469 6.79 -18.77 -2.53
CA PRO A 469 5.73 -18.47 -3.47
C PRO A 469 5.65 -16.97 -3.77
N PRO A 470 5.30 -16.56 -5.01
CA PRO A 470 5.12 -15.15 -5.35
C PRO A 470 3.93 -14.52 -4.62
N ARG A 471 2.94 -15.33 -4.22
CA ARG A 471 1.81 -14.91 -3.38
C ARG A 471 1.25 -16.05 -2.54
N ILE A 472 0.58 -15.69 -1.45
CA ILE A 472 -0.12 -16.59 -0.52
C ILE A 472 -1.55 -16.09 -0.33
N TYR A 473 -2.53 -16.95 -0.57
CA TYR A 473 -3.97 -16.66 -0.50
C TYR A 473 -4.76 -17.97 -0.33
N ASN A 474 -6.07 -17.90 -0.04
CA ASN A 474 -6.99 -19.04 0.11
C ASN A 474 -6.60 -20.07 1.20
N PHE A 475 -6.00 -19.58 2.28
CA PHE A 475 -5.69 -20.37 3.47
C PHE A 475 -6.46 -19.83 4.68
N ALA A 476 -7.08 -20.70 5.47
CA ALA A 476 -7.78 -20.30 6.67
C ALA A 476 -6.81 -19.89 7.79
N GLU A 477 -5.56 -20.35 7.70
CA GLU A 477 -4.53 -20.15 8.70
C GLU A 477 -3.68 -18.89 8.48
N ILE A 478 -4.02 -18.05 7.50
CA ILE A 478 -3.33 -16.78 7.26
C ILE A 478 -4.22 -15.60 7.67
N ALA A 479 -3.62 -14.55 8.23
CA ALA A 479 -4.31 -13.31 8.56
C ALA A 479 -3.36 -12.12 8.45
N CYS A 480 -3.88 -10.99 7.95
CA CYS A 480 -3.17 -9.73 8.07
C CYS A 480 -3.19 -9.30 9.53
N ARG A 481 -2.03 -8.96 10.11
CA ARG A 481 -1.94 -8.45 11.49
C ARG A 481 -2.30 -6.98 11.63
N ASN A 482 -2.50 -6.30 10.50
CA ASN A 482 -3.01 -4.95 10.50
C ASN A 482 -4.51 -4.98 10.76
N GLU A 483 -4.88 -4.62 11.97
CA GLU A 483 -6.26 -4.51 12.39
C GLU A 483 -7.09 -3.58 11.47
N ASN A 484 -6.51 -2.50 10.93
CA ASN A 484 -7.22 -1.59 10.01
C ASN A 484 -7.42 -2.16 8.59
N CYS A 485 -6.75 -3.25 8.22
CA CYS A 485 -6.87 -3.83 6.88
C CYS A 485 -8.27 -4.40 6.65
N ILE A 486 -8.82 -4.18 5.45
CA ILE A 486 -10.10 -4.73 5.00
C ILE A 486 -10.20 -6.26 5.14
N SER A 487 -9.07 -6.98 5.03
CA SER A 487 -9.02 -8.43 5.20
C SER A 487 -8.89 -8.91 6.64
N HIS A 488 -8.90 -7.98 7.62
CA HIS A 488 -8.84 -8.35 9.03
C HIS A 488 -10.24 -8.76 9.51
N ALA A 489 -10.33 -9.85 10.29
CA ALA A 489 -11.62 -10.43 10.72
C ALA A 489 -12.54 -9.42 11.46
N ARG A 490 -11.96 -8.46 12.19
CA ARG A 490 -12.69 -7.40 12.89
C ARG A 490 -13.47 -6.45 11.97
N GLN A 491 -13.13 -6.39 10.68
CA GLN A 491 -13.82 -5.52 9.73
C GLN A 491 -15.17 -6.10 9.29
N HIS A 492 -15.42 -7.38 9.58
CA HIS A 492 -16.66 -8.08 9.20
C HIS A 492 -16.98 -8.05 7.70
N GLU A 493 -15.96 -7.86 6.86
CA GLU A 493 -16.07 -7.92 5.41
C GLU A 493 -15.62 -9.30 4.91
N PRO A 494 -16.27 -9.86 3.87
CA PRO A 494 -15.97 -11.19 3.35
C PRO A 494 -14.71 -11.17 2.45
N VAL A 495 -13.58 -10.73 3.01
CA VAL A 495 -12.31 -10.57 2.30
C VAL A 495 -11.28 -11.57 2.79
N GLU A 496 -10.83 -12.44 1.91
CA GLU A 496 -9.73 -13.35 2.22
C GLU A 496 -8.39 -12.60 2.20
N PRO A 497 -7.52 -12.79 3.21
CA PRO A 497 -6.18 -12.23 3.21
C PRO A 497 -5.36 -12.75 2.02
N GLU A 498 -4.69 -11.84 1.33
CA GLU A 498 -3.72 -12.15 0.29
C GLU A 498 -2.42 -11.40 0.55
N PHE A 499 -1.31 -12.11 0.37
CA PHE A 499 0.04 -11.59 0.57
C PHE A 499 0.87 -11.78 -0.69
N ILE A 500 1.59 -10.75 -1.09
CA ILE A 500 2.48 -10.73 -2.26
C ILE A 500 3.93 -10.73 -1.75
N ARG A 501 4.78 -11.56 -2.35
CA ARG A 501 6.19 -11.65 -2.00
C ARG A 501 6.88 -10.32 -2.30
N SER A 502 7.56 -9.76 -1.31
CA SER A 502 8.36 -8.54 -1.47
C SER A 502 9.64 -8.65 -0.65
N GLY A 503 10.80 -8.51 -1.31
CA GLY A 503 12.11 -8.67 -0.69
C GLY A 503 12.24 -9.98 0.11
N GLY A 504 12.62 -9.86 1.39
CA GLY A 504 12.77 -10.98 2.32
C GLY A 504 11.50 -11.38 3.07
N GLY A 505 10.31 -10.93 2.65
CA GLY A 505 9.05 -11.17 3.36
C GLY A 505 7.82 -11.11 2.46
N PHE A 506 6.71 -10.67 3.05
CA PHE A 506 5.42 -10.50 2.41
C PHE A 506 4.89 -9.10 2.60
N VAL A 507 4.05 -8.65 1.68
CA VAL A 507 3.26 -7.43 1.79
C VAL A 507 1.79 -7.81 1.60
N CYS A 508 0.90 -7.29 2.45
CA CYS A 508 -0.53 -7.49 2.28
C CYS A 508 -1.01 -6.82 0.98
N ARG A 509 -1.79 -7.53 0.14
CA ARG A 509 -2.30 -7.00 -1.14
C ARG A 509 -3.21 -5.77 -0.98
N TYR A 510 -3.81 -5.59 0.20
CA TYR A 510 -4.81 -4.56 0.43
C TYR A 510 -4.25 -3.32 1.13
N CYS A 511 -3.64 -3.48 2.31
CA CYS A 511 -3.12 -2.36 3.10
C CYS A 511 -1.61 -2.11 2.91
N GLU A 512 -0.97 -2.83 2.00
CA GLU A 512 0.48 -2.78 1.71
C GLU A 512 1.42 -2.90 2.91
N ARG A 513 0.92 -3.35 4.06
CA ARG A 513 1.74 -3.52 5.26
C ARG A 513 2.68 -4.72 5.06
N PRO A 514 3.98 -4.55 5.35
CA PRO A 514 4.92 -5.66 5.34
C PRO A 514 4.66 -6.60 6.52
N HIS A 515 4.91 -7.88 6.27
CA HIS A 515 4.82 -8.97 7.22
C HIS A 515 5.99 -9.92 7.01
N SER A 516 6.55 -10.40 8.11
CA SER A 516 7.46 -11.54 8.08
C SER A 516 6.72 -12.83 7.74
N PHE A 517 7.48 -13.85 7.34
CA PHE A 517 6.94 -15.18 7.06
C PHE A 517 6.20 -15.78 8.23
N ASP A 518 6.64 -15.48 9.46
CA ASP A 518 6.05 -16.08 10.64
C ASP A 518 4.76 -15.39 11.08
N GLU A 519 4.66 -14.08 10.88
CA GLU A 519 3.54 -13.25 11.32
C GLU A 519 2.23 -13.54 10.59
N ILE A 520 2.28 -13.89 9.31
CA ILE A 520 1.06 -14.09 8.52
C ILE A 520 0.26 -15.30 8.99
N TRP A 521 0.88 -16.27 9.65
CA TRP A 521 0.22 -17.49 10.10
C TRP A 521 -0.42 -17.28 11.48
N THR A 522 -1.67 -17.69 11.64
CA THR A 522 -2.44 -17.58 12.89
C THR A 522 -2.20 -18.72 13.88
N SER A 523 -1.46 -19.75 13.47
CA SER A 523 -1.27 -21.03 14.17
C SER A 523 0.10 -21.25 14.81
#